data_AF-A0A1Y5GV06-F1
#
_entry.id   AF-A0A1Y5GV06-F1
#
_cell.length_a   1.000
_cell.length_b   1.000
_cell.length_c   1.000
_cell.angle_alpha   90.00
_cell.angle_beta   90.00
_cell.angle_gamma   90.00
#
_symmetry.space_group_name_H-M   'P 1'
#
loop_
_entity.id
_entity.type
_entity.pdbx_description
1 polymer ?
#
loop_
_entity_poly.entity_id
_entity_poly.type
_entity_poly.pdbx_seq_one_letter_code
_entity_poly.pdbx_strand_id
1 'polypeptide(L)'
;MMDIPDAFSSVWVAMSFFVVAMILIGMFIDAIGAVALISGSFAAIAYNSGIHPIHFWMVALVAVELGYLSPPVAMNHLLTRQVVGESEVEKASLEGDSFWYRHEKILLPIAVMGTTLVIVAFGPLIVGYEAPF
;
A
#
# COMPACT_ATOMS: atom_id res chain seq x y z
N MET A 1 -2.13 -18.92 -21.11
CA MET A 1 -1.48 -17.60 -20.98
C MET A 1 -2.53 -16.70 -20.36
N MET A 2 -2.26 -16.08 -19.22
CA MET A 2 -3.23 -15.14 -18.63
C MET A 2 -3.12 -13.85 -19.44
N ASP A 3 -4.12 -13.56 -20.27
CA ASP A 3 -4.16 -12.30 -21.04
C ASP A 3 -4.38 -11.15 -20.05
N ILE A 4 -3.28 -10.50 -19.65
CA ILE A 4 -3.36 -9.25 -18.89
C ILE A 4 -3.81 -8.18 -19.88
N PRO A 5 -4.94 -7.49 -19.63
CA PRO A 5 -5.46 -6.50 -20.57
C PRO A 5 -4.51 -5.30 -20.70
N ASP A 6 -4.35 -4.78 -21.92
CA ASP A 6 -3.49 -3.63 -22.22
C ASP A 6 -4.00 -2.32 -21.57
N ALA A 7 -5.29 -2.26 -21.26
CA ALA A 7 -5.94 -1.18 -20.53
C ALA A 7 -7.27 -1.66 -19.90
N PHE A 8 -7.69 -0.99 -18.84
CA PHE A 8 -9.02 -1.16 -18.24
C PHE A 8 -10.01 -0.16 -18.83
N SER A 9 -11.27 -0.57 -18.99
CA SER A 9 -12.35 0.29 -19.49
C SER A 9 -12.87 1.32 -18.48
N SER A 10 -12.55 1.15 -17.19
CA SER A 10 -12.96 2.04 -16.11
C SER A 10 -11.78 2.37 -15.22
N VAL A 11 -11.50 3.67 -15.07
CA VAL A 11 -10.45 4.20 -14.20
C VAL A 11 -10.63 3.74 -12.74
N TRP A 12 -11.88 3.62 -12.28
CA TRP A 12 -12.20 3.15 -10.93
C TRP A 12 -11.81 1.69 -10.71
N VAL A 13 -12.05 0.84 -11.72
CA VAL A 13 -11.67 -0.57 -11.70
C VAL A 13 -10.15 -0.70 -11.78
N ALA A 14 -9.52 0.06 -12.68
CA ALA A 14 -8.07 0.12 -12.81
C ALA A 14 -7.40 0.50 -11.49
N MET A 15 -7.85 1.60 -10.87
CA MET A 15 -7.31 2.08 -9.60
C MET A 15 -7.47 1.05 -8.48
N SER A 16 -8.65 0.45 -8.36
CA SER A 16 -8.91 -0.59 -7.36
C SER A 16 -8.00 -1.81 -7.53
N PHE A 17 -7.80 -2.23 -8.79
CA PHE A 17 -6.87 -3.31 -9.13
C PHE A 17 -5.44 -2.97 -8.71
N PHE A 18 -4.92 -1.78 -9.10
CA PHE A 18 -3.55 -1.39 -8.78
C PHE A 18 -3.32 -1.22 -7.28
N VAL A 19 -4.28 -0.63 -6.55
CA VAL A 19 -4.21 -0.51 -5.08
C VAL A 19 -4.00 -1.89 -4.45
N VAL A 20 -4.84 -2.87 -4.79
CA VAL A 20 -4.74 -4.22 -4.24
C VAL A 20 -3.42 -4.88 -4.66
N ALA A 21 -3.06 -4.80 -5.94
CA ALA A 21 -1.83 -5.39 -6.47
C ALA A 21 -0.57 -4.80 -5.79
N MET A 22 -0.53 -3.49 -5.56
CA MET A 22 0.61 -2.80 -4.94
C MET A 22 0.73 -3.10 -3.45
N ILE A 23 -0.39 -3.20 -2.72
CA ILE A 23 -0.38 -3.67 -1.32
C ILE A 23 0.20 -5.09 -1.26
N LEU A 24 -0.27 -5.99 -2.14
CA LEU A 24 0.24 -7.36 -2.21
C LEU A 24 1.74 -7.38 -2.56
N ILE A 25 2.22 -6.51 -3.46
CA ILE A 25 3.65 -6.40 -3.74
C ILE A 25 4.42 -5.97 -2.49
N GLY A 26 3.99 -4.89 -1.82
CA GLY A 26 4.67 -4.38 -0.61
C GLY A 26 4.68 -5.39 0.53
N MET A 27 3.68 -6.27 0.61
CA MET A 27 3.63 -7.36 1.60
C MET A 27 4.76 -8.39 1.47
N PHE A 28 5.41 -8.52 0.30
CA PHE A 28 6.41 -9.57 0.05
C PHE A 28 7.75 -9.08 -0.51
N ILE A 29 7.76 -7.96 -1.24
CA ILE A 29 8.92 -7.51 -2.04
C ILE A 29 9.44 -6.22 -1.44
N ASP A 30 10.76 -6.10 -1.28
CA ASP A 30 11.43 -4.90 -0.79
C ASP A 30 11.31 -3.71 -1.76
N ALA A 31 11.65 -2.49 -1.30
CA ALA A 31 11.42 -1.26 -2.05
C ALA A 31 12.05 -1.23 -3.43
N ILE A 32 13.26 -1.74 -3.57
CA ILE A 32 13.95 -1.71 -4.86
C ILE A 32 13.27 -2.70 -5.83
N GLY A 33 12.96 -3.91 -5.35
CA GLY A 33 12.23 -4.90 -6.13
C GLY A 33 10.83 -4.45 -6.53
N ALA A 34 10.10 -3.81 -5.61
CA ALA A 34 8.75 -3.31 -5.84
C ALA A 34 8.73 -2.24 -6.94
N VAL A 35 9.63 -1.25 -6.88
CA VAL A 35 9.71 -0.18 -7.90
C VAL A 35 10.02 -0.75 -9.28
N ALA A 36 10.95 -1.71 -9.37
CA ALA A 36 11.29 -2.35 -10.64
C ALA A 36 10.09 -3.12 -11.22
N LEU A 37 9.40 -3.91 -10.40
CA LEU A 37 8.24 -4.71 -10.83
C LEU A 37 7.07 -3.83 -11.27
N ILE A 38 6.74 -2.79 -10.50
CA ILE A 38 5.65 -1.85 -10.81
C ILE A 38 5.95 -1.10 -12.11
N SER A 39 7.19 -0.64 -12.28
CA SER A 39 7.61 0.06 -13.51
C SER A 39 7.50 -0.81 -14.75
N GLY A 40 7.97 -2.06 -14.67
CA GLY A 40 7.98 -2.98 -15.80
C GLY A 40 6.62 -3.61 -16.13
N SER A 41 5.73 -3.74 -15.14
CA SER A 41 4.49 -4.52 -15.30
C SER A 41 3.22 -3.68 -15.32
N PHE A 42 3.17 -2.58 -14.55
CA PHE A 42 1.91 -1.89 -14.25
C PHE A 42 1.83 -0.46 -14.74
N ALA A 43 2.96 0.26 -14.78
CA ALA A 43 2.97 1.68 -15.13
C ALA A 43 2.31 1.95 -16.50
N ALA A 44 2.71 1.22 -17.54
CA ALA A 44 2.14 1.41 -18.88
C ALA A 44 0.63 1.12 -18.92
N ILE A 45 0.18 0.03 -18.29
CA ILE A 45 -1.23 -0.37 -18.24
C ILE A 45 -2.06 0.70 -17.51
N ALA A 46 -1.54 1.24 -16.41
CA ALA A 46 -2.21 2.29 -15.65
C ALA A 46 -2.39 3.57 -16.47
N TYR A 47 -1.35 3.99 -17.18
CA TYR A 47 -1.39 5.19 -18.01
C TYR A 47 -2.35 5.02 -19.19
N ASN A 48 -2.32 3.85 -19.84
CA ASN A 48 -3.27 3.50 -20.91
C ASN A 48 -4.71 3.39 -20.40
N SER A 49 -4.91 3.13 -19.11
CA SER A 49 -6.22 3.11 -18.45
C SER A 49 -6.69 4.50 -17.99
N GLY A 50 -5.95 5.56 -18.32
CA GLY A 50 -6.31 6.95 -18.01
C GLY A 50 -5.85 7.44 -16.63
N ILE A 51 -5.00 6.70 -15.92
CA ILE A 51 -4.42 7.15 -14.64
C ILE A 51 -3.20 8.02 -14.91
N HIS A 52 -3.21 9.26 -14.40
CA HIS A 52 -2.08 10.16 -14.55
C HIS A 52 -0.81 9.60 -13.88
N PRO A 53 0.39 9.72 -14.49
CA PRO A 53 1.62 9.17 -13.91
C PRO A 53 1.91 9.61 -12.48
N ILE A 54 1.68 10.89 -12.16
CA ILE A 54 1.88 11.39 -10.80
C ILE A 54 0.90 10.73 -9.83
N HIS A 55 -0.38 10.61 -10.20
CA HIS A 55 -1.39 9.98 -9.34
C HIS A 55 -1.06 8.50 -9.12
N PHE A 56 -0.67 7.80 -10.18
CA PHE A 56 -0.23 6.40 -10.11
C PHE A 56 0.92 6.21 -9.13
N TRP A 57 1.98 7.02 -9.21
CA TRP A 57 3.14 6.88 -8.32
C TRP A 57 2.89 7.35 -6.90
N MET A 58 2.01 8.34 -6.70
CA MET A 58 1.55 8.69 -5.35
C MET A 58 0.77 7.55 -4.70
N VAL A 59 -0.10 6.87 -5.45
CA VAL A 59 -0.81 5.68 -4.98
C VAL A 59 0.16 4.53 -4.73
N ALA A 60 1.11 4.29 -5.64
CA ALA A 60 2.13 3.25 -5.49
C ALA A 60 2.96 3.43 -4.22
N LEU A 61 3.42 4.65 -3.94
CA LEU A 61 4.15 4.98 -2.72
C LEU A 61 3.36 4.60 -1.46
N VAL A 62 2.12 5.07 -1.35
CA VAL A 62 1.30 4.86 -0.15
C VAL A 62 0.85 3.39 -0.03
N ALA A 63 0.50 2.74 -1.14
CA ALA A 63 0.05 1.35 -1.15
C ALA A 63 1.17 0.37 -0.76
N VAL A 64 2.38 0.61 -1.25
CA VAL A 64 3.55 -0.22 -0.91
C VAL A 64 3.95 -0.04 0.55
N GLU A 65 3.92 1.18 1.09
CA GLU A 65 4.17 1.43 2.52
C GLU A 65 3.13 0.75 3.43
N LEU A 66 1.85 0.76 3.03
CA LEU A 66 0.83 -0.04 3.70
C LEU A 66 1.15 -1.54 3.63
N GLY A 67 1.66 -2.01 2.50
CA GLY A 67 2.17 -3.37 2.33
C GLY A 67 3.29 -3.73 3.32
N TYR A 68 4.24 -2.82 3.56
CA TYR A 68 5.33 -3.03 4.54
C TYR A 68 4.88 -3.09 6.00
N LEU A 69 3.70 -2.55 6.30
CA LEU A 69 3.07 -2.67 7.62
C LEU A 69 2.15 -3.90 7.70
N SER A 70 1.73 -4.44 6.56
CA SER A 70 0.78 -5.55 6.52
C SER A 70 1.49 -6.91 6.60
N PRO A 71 0.88 -7.92 7.27
CA PRO A 71 1.33 -9.30 7.16
C PRO A 71 1.36 -9.75 5.68
N PRO A 72 2.21 -10.70 5.26
CA PRO A 72 2.95 -11.66 6.09
C PRO A 72 4.37 -11.25 6.45
N VAL A 73 5.08 -10.45 5.63
CA VAL A 73 6.46 -10.05 5.95
C VAL A 73 6.48 -8.91 6.96
N ALA A 74 5.60 -7.92 6.81
CA ALA A 74 5.50 -6.79 7.74
C ALA A 74 6.88 -6.16 8.04
N MET A 75 7.64 -5.86 6.99
CA MET A 75 9.04 -5.42 7.04
C MET A 75 9.27 -4.28 8.04
N ASN A 76 8.40 -3.27 8.05
CA ASN A 76 8.53 -2.13 8.95
C ASN A 76 8.40 -2.54 10.42
N HIS A 77 7.56 -3.54 10.73
CA HIS A 77 7.44 -4.10 12.07
C HIS A 77 8.67 -4.93 12.47
N LEU A 78 9.25 -5.70 11.54
CA LEU A 78 10.48 -6.45 11.79
C LEU A 78 11.66 -5.53 12.09
N LEU A 79 11.85 -4.50 11.27
CA LEU A 79 12.90 -3.49 11.47
C LEU A 79 12.72 -2.76 12.80
N THR A 80 11.50 -2.34 13.12
CA THR A 80 11.19 -1.70 14.41
C THR A 80 11.54 -2.62 15.57
N ARG A 81 11.19 -3.91 15.48
CA ARG A 81 11.49 -4.91 16.51
C ARG A 81 13.00 -5.13 16.69
N GLN A 82 13.78 -5.09 15.61
CA GLN A 82 15.25 -5.20 15.68
C GLN A 82 15.90 -4.03 16.42
N VAL A 83 15.35 -2.83 16.28
CA VAL A 83 15.90 -1.62 16.93
C VAL A 83 15.43 -1.49 18.38
N VAL A 84 14.14 -1.74 18.64
CA VAL A 84 13.53 -1.60 19.97
C VAL A 84 13.97 -2.73 20.91
N GLY A 85 14.18 -3.94 20.37
CA GLY A 85 14.58 -5.12 21.13
C GLY A 85 13.41 -5.96 21.66
N GLU A 86 13.68 -7.24 21.86
CA GLU A 86 12.68 -8.25 22.24
C GLU A 86 12.05 -8.00 23.62
N SER A 87 12.86 -7.56 24.60
CA SER A 87 12.40 -7.35 25.98
C SER A 87 11.31 -6.29 26.09
N GLU A 88 11.42 -5.20 25.31
CA GLU A 88 10.42 -4.13 25.32
C GLU A 88 9.15 -4.56 24.58
N VAL A 89 9.27 -5.35 23.51
CA VAL A 89 8.11 -5.91 22.79
C VAL A 89 7.34 -6.90 23.67
N GLU A 90 8.04 -7.70 24.48
CA GLU A 90 7.42 -8.62 25.43
C GLU A 90 6.64 -7.85 26.51
N LYS A 91 7.25 -6.81 27.12
CA LYS A 91 6.55 -5.96 28.09
C LYS A 91 5.30 -5.31 27.50
N ALA A 92 5.40 -4.75 26.29
CA ALA A 92 4.26 -4.13 25.61
C ALA A 92 3.15 -5.16 25.29
N SER A 93 3.47 -6.45 25.16
CA SER A 93 2.47 -7.50 24.93
C SER A 93 1.66 -7.88 26.18
N LEU A 94 2.17 -7.53 27.37
CA LEU A 94 1.49 -7.72 28.65
C LEU A 94 0.52 -6.57 28.98
N GLU A 95 0.64 -5.45 28.27
CA GLU A 95 -0.22 -4.28 28.43
C GLU A 95 -1.51 -4.42 27.61
N GLY A 96 -2.62 -3.86 28.14
CA GLY A 96 -3.87 -3.67 27.43
C GLY A 96 -5.01 -4.64 27.81
N ASP A 97 -6.14 -4.04 28.19
CA ASP A 97 -7.36 -4.78 28.59
C ASP A 97 -8.30 -5.08 27.41
N SER A 98 -8.16 -4.36 26.29
CA SER A 98 -9.00 -4.49 25.09
C SER A 98 -8.20 -5.00 23.89
N PHE A 99 -8.89 -5.67 22.95
CA PHE A 99 -8.31 -6.19 21.72
C PHE A 99 -7.54 -5.13 20.93
N TRP A 100 -8.06 -3.89 20.89
CA TRP A 100 -7.42 -2.78 20.19
C TRP A 100 -6.06 -2.44 20.82
N TYR A 101 -6.03 -2.17 22.13
CA TYR A 101 -4.80 -1.82 22.84
C TYR A 101 -3.75 -2.95 22.75
N ARG A 102 -4.18 -4.21 22.88
CA ARG A 102 -3.27 -5.37 22.77
C ARG A 102 -2.59 -5.48 21.39
N HIS A 103 -3.26 -5.03 20.32
CA HIS A 103 -2.75 -5.11 18.95
C HIS A 103 -2.46 -3.73 18.34
N GLU A 104 -2.42 -2.68 19.16
CA GLU A 104 -2.30 -1.29 18.72
C GLU A 104 -1.09 -1.09 17.82
N LYS A 105 0.03 -1.74 18.15
CA LYS A 105 1.28 -1.70 17.38
C LYS A 105 1.13 -2.07 15.90
N ILE A 106 0.11 -2.87 15.54
CA ILE A 106 -0.20 -3.27 14.16
C ILE A 106 -1.41 -2.50 13.63
N LEU A 107 -2.49 -2.44 14.43
CA LEU A 107 -3.76 -1.87 14.00
C LEU A 107 -3.68 -0.36 13.76
N LEU A 108 -2.95 0.38 14.61
CA LEU A 108 -2.84 1.83 14.51
C LEU A 108 -2.11 2.25 13.21
N PRO A 109 -0.91 1.73 12.89
CA PRO A 109 -0.25 2.05 11.61
C PRO A 109 -1.08 1.65 10.39
N ILE A 110 -1.70 0.46 10.41
CA ILE A 110 -2.55 0.00 9.29
C ILE A 110 -3.76 0.91 9.12
N ALA A 111 -4.40 1.36 10.20
CA ALA A 111 -5.54 2.26 10.12
C ALA A 111 -5.15 3.63 9.53
N VAL A 112 -4.02 4.19 9.96
CA VAL A 112 -3.51 5.48 9.45
C VAL A 112 -3.12 5.37 7.98
N MET A 113 -2.38 4.34 7.60
CA MET A 113 -1.94 4.17 6.21
C MET A 113 -3.09 3.75 5.29
N GLY A 114 -4.00 2.90 5.76
CA GLY A 114 -5.19 2.48 5.02
C GLY A 114 -6.13 3.65 4.72
N THR A 115 -6.39 4.51 5.70
CA THR A 115 -7.19 5.73 5.49
C THR A 115 -6.51 6.68 4.53
N THR A 116 -5.20 6.90 4.67
CA THR A 116 -4.41 7.71 3.74
C THR A 116 -4.49 7.17 2.31
N LEU A 117 -4.36 5.84 2.14
CA LEU A 117 -4.42 5.19 0.83
C LEU A 117 -5.78 5.38 0.16
N VAL A 118 -6.88 5.20 0.89
CA VAL A 118 -8.23 5.41 0.33
C VAL A 118 -8.41 6.85 -0.15
N ILE A 119 -7.94 7.82 0.63
CA ILE A 119 -8.02 9.24 0.28
C ILE A 119 -7.16 9.54 -0.95
N VAL A 120 -5.91 9.07 -1.00
CA VAL A 120 -4.99 9.34 -2.11
C VAL A 120 -5.44 8.65 -3.40
N ALA A 121 -5.94 7.41 -3.32
CA ALA A 121 -6.38 6.65 -4.47
C ALA A 121 -7.69 7.17 -5.07
N PHE A 122 -8.70 7.43 -4.24
CA PHE A 122 -10.05 7.72 -4.70
C PHE A 122 -10.47 9.18 -4.55
N GLY A 123 -9.83 9.95 -3.67
CA GLY A 123 -10.12 11.38 -3.49
C GLY A 123 -10.06 12.18 -4.80
N PRO A 124 -8.97 12.11 -5.58
CA PRO A 124 -8.88 12.78 -6.88
C PRO A 124 -9.95 12.33 -7.88
N LEU A 125 -10.32 11.03 -7.87
CA LEU A 125 -11.35 10.47 -8.75
C LEU A 125 -12.76 10.95 -8.40
N ILE A 126 -13.07 11.14 -7.11
CA ILE A 126 -14.36 11.65 -6.64
C ILE A 126 -14.53 13.11 -7.02
N VAL A 127 -13.49 13.92 -6.85
CA VAL A 127 -13.53 15.36 -7.14
C VAL A 127 -13.50 15.63 -8.65
N GLY A 128 -13.18 14.62 -9.47
CA GLY A 128 -13.09 14.77 -10.93
C GLY A 128 -11.92 15.64 -11.35
N TYR A 129 -10.86 15.70 -10.54
CA TYR A 129 -9.67 16.45 -10.89
C TYR A 129 -8.94 15.72 -12.03
N GLU A 130 -9.17 16.15 -13.27
CA GLU A 130 -8.16 16.06 -14.31
C GLU A 130 -6.99 16.92 -13.84
N ALA A 131 -6.08 16.36 -13.05
CA ALA A 131 -4.94 17.09 -12.50
C ALA A 131 -4.16 17.75 -13.67
N PRO A 132 -4.16 19.08 -13.78
CA PRO A 132 -3.42 19.77 -14.82
C PRO A 132 -1.98 19.93 -14.33
N PHE A 133 -1.20 18.84 -14.36
CA PHE A 133 0.23 18.89 -14.09
C PHE A 133 0.99 18.10 -15.15
#